data_AF-A0A2G4GRN8-F1
#
_entry.id   AF-A0A2G4GRN8-F1
#
_cell.length_a   1.000
_cell.length_b   1.000
_cell.length_c   1.000
_cell.angle_alpha   90.00
_cell.angle_beta   90.00
_cell.angle_gamma   90.00
#
_symmetry.space_group_name_H-M   'P 1'
#
loop_
_entity.id
_entity.type
_entity.pdbx_description
1 polymer ?
#
loop_
_entity_poly.entity_id
_entity_poly.type
_entity_poly.pdbx_seq_one_letter_code
_entity_poly.pdbx_strand_id
1 'polypeptide(L)'
;MQKGKLFLLDGMALIYRAFFAFIQNPRITSSGLNASAMMGFTNTLLEILRKQQPTHIAVVFDTSAPTQRHIKFEAYKAQREAMPEDLRKSIPYIFRIIEGFNIPVITMDGYEADDIIGTLAWKAGDLGFDVFMMTPDKDFGQLVRENVKIYKPGRMGNGDEILGVAEILKRWEIQDPQQVIDILGLWGDASDNIPGVPGVGEKTAKKLIQEFGSMEAILENTDKLKGKLQENMRLYVEQAKISKWLATIDTQVPVELDIKGLELEPVNEPVLREVFEELEFRTLMRRVLGESSSSATSNSHSTSSGEFMGVETSPAANLGTDLFGNPMRPAAPKKVKPVNPNQTSLFGTEATLPLEELDGDSELEESVIHKTIADVSHSYRIANSIETIAELLLELENAEAFCFDTETTDVESLHASLVGLSFSTASFTGWYVPVSEDRLEAMALLEQFRAILGSSKL
;
A
#
# COMPACT_ATOMS: atom_id res chain seq x y z
N MET A 1 24.98 -5.68 -29.95
CA MET A 1 23.76 -6.16 -29.27
C MET A 1 22.86 -4.97 -29.08
N GLN A 2 21.61 -5.05 -29.52
CA GLN A 2 20.62 -4.01 -29.23
C GLN A 2 20.38 -4.09 -27.71
N LYS A 3 20.81 -3.07 -26.97
CA LYS A 3 20.76 -3.08 -25.51
C LYS A 3 19.29 -2.95 -25.08
N GLY A 4 18.87 -3.76 -24.11
CA GLY A 4 17.48 -3.87 -23.70
C GLY A 4 16.99 -2.70 -22.85
N LYS A 5 15.67 -2.56 -22.75
CA LYS A 5 14.99 -1.71 -21.78
C LYS A 5 14.63 -2.55 -20.55
N LEU A 6 15.13 -2.16 -19.37
CA LEU A 6 14.89 -2.81 -18.08
C LEU A 6 14.00 -1.94 -17.21
N PHE A 7 12.93 -2.52 -16.66
CA PHE A 7 12.10 -1.89 -15.63
C PHE A 7 12.27 -2.58 -14.29
N LEU A 8 12.59 -1.81 -13.25
CA LEU A 8 12.66 -2.27 -11.87
C LEU A 8 11.53 -1.61 -11.09
N LEU A 9 10.55 -2.39 -10.66
CA LEU A 9 9.33 -1.91 -10.01
C LEU A 9 9.47 -1.98 -8.50
N ASP A 10 9.26 -0.86 -7.83
CA ASP A 10 9.08 -0.81 -6.37
C ASP A 10 7.68 -1.36 -6.02
N GLY A 11 7.63 -2.62 -5.59
CA GLY A 11 6.39 -3.35 -5.39
C GLY A 11 5.48 -2.69 -4.36
N MET A 12 6.02 -2.37 -3.18
CA MET A 12 5.23 -1.78 -2.10
C MET A 12 4.73 -0.38 -2.45
N ALA A 13 5.53 0.47 -3.07
CA ALA A 13 5.06 1.80 -3.46
C ALA A 13 3.94 1.75 -4.50
N LEU A 14 3.98 0.80 -5.44
CA LEU A 14 2.90 0.61 -6.42
C LEU A 14 1.62 0.06 -5.78
N ILE A 15 1.75 -0.84 -4.81
CA ILE A 15 0.62 -1.39 -4.05
C ILE A 15 -0.07 -0.29 -3.23
N TYR A 16 0.68 0.50 -2.45
CA TYR A 16 0.13 1.62 -1.70
C TYR A 16 -0.53 2.66 -2.61
N ARG A 17 0.13 2.99 -3.72
CA ARG A 17 -0.45 3.89 -4.73
C ARG A 17 -1.79 3.36 -5.26
N ALA A 18 -1.86 2.07 -5.59
CA ALA A 18 -3.08 1.44 -6.09
C ALA A 18 -4.19 1.47 -5.02
N PHE A 19 -3.88 1.11 -3.79
CA PHE A 19 -4.83 1.10 -2.68
C PHE A 19 -5.46 2.49 -2.45
N PHE A 20 -4.64 3.52 -2.30
CA PHE A 20 -5.14 4.88 -2.06
C PHE A 20 -5.87 5.51 -3.26
N ALA A 21 -5.58 5.07 -4.49
CA ALA A 21 -6.32 5.53 -5.67
C ALA A 21 -7.79 5.10 -5.66
N PHE A 22 -8.12 4.01 -4.95
CA PHE A 22 -9.47 3.44 -4.87
C PHE A 22 -10.11 3.59 -3.49
N ILE A 23 -9.46 4.24 -2.52
CA ILE A 23 -9.96 4.34 -1.15
C ILE A 23 -11.37 4.97 -1.05
N GLN A 24 -11.70 5.91 -1.95
CA GLN A 24 -13.01 6.55 -2.00
C GLN A 24 -14.09 5.70 -2.69
N ASN A 25 -13.68 4.74 -3.54
CA ASN A 25 -14.57 3.87 -4.30
C ASN A 25 -13.97 2.45 -4.36
N PRO A 26 -13.98 1.72 -3.23
CA PRO A 26 -13.35 0.41 -3.14
C PRO A 26 -14.05 -0.59 -4.06
N ARG A 27 -13.27 -1.53 -4.59
CA ARG A 27 -13.75 -2.67 -5.37
C ARG A 27 -13.81 -3.88 -4.45
N ILE A 28 -15.03 -4.29 -4.11
CA ILE A 28 -15.29 -5.43 -3.24
C ILE A 28 -15.83 -6.57 -4.10
N THR A 29 -15.28 -7.78 -3.92
CA THR A 29 -15.77 -9.01 -4.57
C THR A 29 -17.07 -9.49 -3.91
N SER A 30 -17.74 -10.47 -4.51
CA SER A 30 -18.90 -11.14 -3.90
C SER A 30 -18.59 -11.81 -2.55
N SER A 31 -17.34 -12.21 -2.31
CA SER A 31 -16.87 -12.77 -1.04
C SER A 31 -16.52 -11.72 0.03
N GLY A 32 -16.66 -10.43 -0.28
CA GLY A 32 -16.35 -9.33 0.63
C GLY A 32 -14.87 -8.92 0.65
N LEU A 33 -14.03 -9.46 -0.24
CA LEU A 33 -12.61 -9.11 -0.34
C LEU A 33 -12.42 -7.77 -1.06
N ASN A 34 -11.62 -6.88 -0.47
CA ASN A 34 -11.22 -5.64 -1.12
C ASN A 34 -10.14 -5.88 -2.19
N ALA A 35 -10.57 -5.96 -3.46
CA ALA A 35 -9.73 -6.22 -4.62
C ALA A 35 -9.08 -4.96 -5.23
N SER A 36 -9.21 -3.80 -4.56
CA SER A 36 -8.80 -2.50 -5.11
C SER A 36 -7.30 -2.41 -5.40
N ALA A 37 -6.46 -2.85 -4.45
CA ALA A 37 -5.02 -2.82 -4.61
C ALA A 37 -4.55 -3.75 -5.73
N MET A 38 -5.08 -4.98 -5.78
CA MET A 38 -4.80 -5.96 -6.85
C MET A 38 -5.17 -5.39 -8.21
N MET A 39 -6.35 -4.76 -8.33
CA MET A 39 -6.83 -4.19 -9.60
C MET A 39 -5.96 -3.02 -10.06
N GLY A 40 -5.64 -2.09 -9.15
CA GLY A 40 -4.81 -0.93 -9.47
C GLY A 40 -3.37 -1.30 -9.83
N PHE A 41 -2.79 -2.27 -9.11
CA PHE A 41 -1.47 -2.81 -9.41
C PHE A 41 -1.46 -3.48 -10.80
N THR A 42 -2.40 -4.39 -11.06
CA THR A 42 -2.51 -5.10 -12.35
C THR A 42 -2.69 -4.13 -13.53
N ASN A 43 -3.52 -3.10 -13.37
CA ASN A 43 -3.70 -2.09 -14.41
C ASN A 43 -2.42 -1.30 -14.68
N THR A 44 -1.72 -0.89 -13.63
CA THR A 44 -0.46 -0.16 -13.75
C THR A 44 0.59 -1.02 -14.45
N LEU A 45 0.71 -2.30 -14.08
CA LEU A 45 1.61 -3.25 -14.72
C LEU A 45 1.29 -3.41 -16.21
N LEU A 46 0.03 -3.67 -16.55
CA LEU A 46 -0.41 -3.84 -17.95
C LEU A 46 -0.21 -2.58 -18.79
N GLU A 47 -0.39 -1.41 -18.20
CA GLU A 47 -0.14 -0.14 -18.86
C GLU A 47 1.34 0.00 -19.27
N ILE A 48 2.26 -0.39 -18.39
CA ILE A 48 3.71 -0.35 -18.66
C ILE A 48 4.10 -1.37 -19.71
N LEU A 49 3.66 -2.61 -19.56
CA LEU A 49 3.94 -3.67 -20.54
C LEU A 49 3.50 -3.24 -21.94
N ARG A 50 2.32 -2.61 -22.05
CA ARG A 50 1.78 -2.12 -23.32
C ARG A 50 2.49 -0.88 -23.85
N LYS A 51 2.68 0.15 -23.03
CA LYS A 51 3.21 1.46 -23.46
C LYS A 51 4.72 1.44 -23.66
N GLN A 52 5.44 0.82 -22.72
CA GLN A 52 6.89 0.90 -22.64
C GLN A 52 7.60 -0.27 -23.31
N GLN A 53 6.88 -1.39 -23.49
CA GLN A 53 7.38 -2.63 -24.10
C GLN A 53 8.77 -2.99 -23.56
N PRO A 54 8.90 -3.19 -22.24
CA PRO A 54 10.18 -3.55 -21.66
C PRO A 54 10.65 -4.89 -22.21
N THR A 55 11.95 -5.00 -22.42
CA THR A 55 12.58 -6.30 -22.74
C THR A 55 12.86 -7.10 -21.47
N HIS A 56 13.09 -6.39 -20.36
CA HIS A 56 13.42 -6.97 -19.07
C HIS A 56 12.61 -6.29 -17.98
N ILE A 57 12.16 -7.03 -16.97
CA ILE A 57 11.36 -6.50 -15.88
C ILE A 57 11.55 -7.30 -14.59
N ALA A 58 11.51 -6.63 -13.44
CA ALA A 58 11.45 -7.25 -12.12
C ALA A 58 10.58 -6.42 -11.18
N VAL A 59 9.96 -7.06 -10.19
CA VAL A 59 9.34 -6.39 -9.05
C VAL A 59 10.16 -6.67 -7.80
N VAL A 60 10.48 -5.62 -7.05
CA VAL A 60 11.31 -5.70 -5.85
C VAL A 60 10.46 -5.37 -4.63
N PHE A 61 10.61 -6.16 -3.56
CA PHE A 61 9.88 -5.97 -2.32
C PHE A 61 10.82 -5.94 -1.11
N ASP A 62 10.41 -5.21 -0.08
CA ASP A 62 11.01 -5.30 1.24
C ASP A 62 10.67 -6.64 1.91
N THR A 63 11.52 -7.03 2.85
CA THR A 63 11.27 -8.17 3.74
C THR A 63 10.87 -7.67 5.12
N SER A 64 10.38 -8.55 5.99
CA SER A 64 10.13 -8.23 7.40
C SER A 64 11.41 -8.17 8.25
N ALA A 65 12.55 -8.57 7.68
CA ALA A 65 13.82 -8.59 8.39
C ALA A 65 14.31 -7.16 8.66
N PRO A 66 14.83 -6.85 9.86
CA PRO A 66 15.35 -5.54 10.16
C PRO A 66 16.57 -5.22 9.29
N THR A 67 16.58 -4.03 8.70
CA THR A 67 17.71 -3.56 7.89
C THR A 67 18.78 -2.91 8.76
N GLN A 68 19.97 -2.64 8.21
CA GLN A 68 21.02 -1.92 8.93
C GLN A 68 20.55 -0.55 9.46
N ARG A 69 19.65 0.14 8.74
CA ARG A 69 19.08 1.43 9.14
C ARG A 69 18.27 1.29 10.43
N HIS A 70 17.38 0.30 10.49
CA HIS A 70 16.57 0.01 11.67
C HIS A 70 17.45 -0.36 12.88
N ILE A 71 18.51 -1.14 12.66
CA ILE A 71 19.44 -1.55 13.74
C ILE A 71 20.23 -0.36 14.29
N LYS A 72 20.69 0.54 13.41
CA LYS A 72 21.56 1.66 13.80
C LYS A 72 20.78 2.89 14.28
N PHE A 73 19.54 3.07 13.84
CA PHE A 73 18.68 4.19 14.21
C PHE A 73 17.24 3.72 14.40
N GLU A 74 16.88 3.39 15.64
CA GLU A 74 15.58 2.82 16.02
C GLU A 74 14.39 3.70 15.60
N ALA A 75 14.54 5.01 15.61
CA ALA A 75 13.49 5.94 15.20
C ALA A 75 13.24 5.97 13.69
N TYR A 76 14.10 5.34 12.87
CA TYR A 76 13.93 5.29 11.42
C TYR A 76 12.61 4.60 11.04
N LYS A 77 11.77 5.26 10.24
CA LYS A 77 10.44 4.76 9.83
C LYS A 77 9.50 4.37 10.99
N ALA A 78 9.85 4.65 12.25
CA ALA A 78 9.09 4.21 13.43
C ALA A 78 7.68 4.82 13.53
N GLN A 79 7.48 6.02 12.97
CA GLN A 79 6.18 6.70 12.94
C GLN A 79 5.30 6.31 11.74
N ARG A 80 5.73 5.36 10.90
CA ARG A 80 4.89 4.88 9.80
C ARG A 80 3.72 4.10 10.39
N GLU A 81 2.50 4.47 9.98
CA GLU A 81 1.29 3.76 10.36
C GLU A 81 1.39 2.28 9.96
N ALA A 82 0.82 1.42 10.81
CA ALA A 82 0.74 0.00 10.50
C ALA A 82 -0.02 -0.20 9.18
N MET A 83 0.48 -1.14 8.36
CA MET A 83 -0.16 -1.46 7.09
C MET A 83 -1.65 -1.82 7.30
N PRO A 84 -2.58 -1.18 6.57
CA PRO A 84 -4.00 -1.51 6.64
C PRO A 84 -4.26 -3.00 6.39
N GLU A 85 -5.20 -3.59 7.12
CA GLU A 85 -5.47 -5.02 7.03
C GLU A 85 -5.89 -5.45 5.62
N ASP A 86 -6.74 -4.67 4.95
CA ASP A 86 -7.13 -4.87 3.56
C ASP A 86 -5.92 -4.91 2.62
N LEU A 87 -4.94 -4.02 2.86
CA LEU A 87 -3.72 -4.00 2.07
C LEU A 87 -2.87 -5.24 2.35
N ARG A 88 -2.74 -5.65 3.61
CA ARG A 88 -2.05 -6.88 3.98
C ARG A 88 -2.66 -8.10 3.30
N LYS A 89 -4.00 -8.22 3.29
CA LYS A 89 -4.73 -9.29 2.61
C LYS A 89 -4.55 -9.25 1.09
N SER A 90 -4.25 -8.09 0.52
CA SER A 90 -4.02 -7.95 -0.92
C SER A 90 -2.69 -8.50 -1.42
N ILE A 91 -1.66 -8.47 -0.58
CA ILE A 91 -0.28 -8.79 -0.98
C ILE A 91 -0.17 -10.21 -1.58
N PRO A 92 -0.68 -11.29 -0.94
CA PRO A 92 -0.56 -12.65 -1.50
C PRO A 92 -1.15 -12.79 -2.91
N TYR A 93 -2.27 -12.12 -3.20
CA TYR A 93 -2.87 -12.11 -4.54
C TYR A 93 -2.01 -11.36 -5.55
N ILE A 94 -1.35 -10.28 -5.12
CA ILE A 94 -0.45 -9.51 -6.00
C ILE A 94 0.77 -10.33 -6.36
N PHE A 95 1.34 -11.10 -5.41
CA PHE A 95 2.40 -12.07 -5.72
C PHE A 95 1.94 -13.11 -6.75
N ARG A 96 0.74 -13.72 -6.59
CA ARG A 96 0.16 -14.65 -7.57
C ARG A 96 -0.08 -14.00 -8.94
N ILE A 97 -0.47 -12.73 -8.98
CA ILE A 97 -0.62 -11.98 -10.23
C ILE A 97 0.76 -11.81 -10.89
N ILE A 98 1.78 -11.39 -10.15
CA ILE A 98 3.15 -11.21 -10.67
C ILE A 98 3.71 -12.54 -11.21
N GLU A 99 3.49 -13.63 -10.47
CA GLU A 99 3.81 -15.00 -10.91
C GLU A 99 3.04 -15.37 -12.18
N GLY A 100 1.75 -15.07 -12.26
CA GLY A 100 0.93 -15.26 -13.46
C GLY A 100 1.42 -14.47 -14.67
N PHE A 101 2.12 -13.35 -14.47
CA PHE A 101 2.80 -12.61 -15.54
C PHE A 101 4.21 -13.12 -15.85
N ASN A 102 4.69 -14.16 -15.16
CA ASN A 102 6.08 -14.67 -15.23
C ASN A 102 7.12 -13.55 -15.01
N ILE A 103 6.85 -12.64 -14.07
CA ILE A 103 7.78 -11.58 -13.71
C ILE A 103 8.54 -11.98 -12.44
N PRO A 104 9.88 -11.91 -12.43
CA PRO A 104 10.65 -12.24 -11.25
C PRO A 104 10.36 -11.26 -10.10
N VAL A 105 10.17 -11.83 -8.92
CA VAL A 105 10.13 -11.10 -7.65
C VAL A 105 11.47 -11.22 -6.95
N ILE A 106 12.06 -10.09 -6.59
CA ILE A 106 13.36 -10.03 -5.90
C ILE A 106 13.16 -9.46 -4.50
N THR A 107 13.68 -10.18 -3.51
CA THR A 107 13.74 -9.76 -2.11
C THR A 107 15.09 -10.17 -1.52
N MET A 108 15.54 -9.47 -0.49
CA MET A 108 16.75 -9.85 0.25
C MET A 108 16.65 -9.39 1.70
N ASP A 109 16.85 -10.30 2.65
CA ASP A 109 16.85 -9.96 4.07
C ASP A 109 17.99 -8.99 4.40
N GLY A 110 17.71 -8.02 5.28
CA GLY A 110 18.67 -7.03 5.75
C GLY A 110 18.84 -5.81 4.84
N TYR A 111 18.19 -5.79 3.68
CA TYR A 111 18.22 -4.68 2.71
C TYR A 111 16.80 -4.25 2.32
N GLU A 112 16.64 -2.97 2.00
CA GLU A 112 15.36 -2.44 1.52
C GLU A 112 15.21 -2.64 0.01
N ALA A 113 13.98 -2.60 -0.49
CA ALA A 113 13.71 -2.65 -1.92
C ALA A 113 14.48 -1.57 -2.68
N ASP A 114 14.63 -0.40 -2.07
CA ASP A 114 15.35 0.75 -2.62
C ASP A 114 16.83 0.44 -2.89
N ASP A 115 17.48 -0.24 -1.95
CA ASP A 115 18.89 -0.65 -2.04
C ASP A 115 19.09 -1.70 -3.14
N ILE A 116 18.18 -2.68 -3.20
CA ILE A 116 18.19 -3.72 -4.22
C ILE A 116 17.98 -3.11 -5.62
N ILE A 117 16.99 -2.22 -5.78
CA ILE A 117 16.73 -1.54 -7.05
C ILE A 117 17.92 -0.68 -7.44
N GLY A 118 18.47 0.12 -6.52
CA GLY A 118 19.64 0.97 -6.79
C GLY A 118 20.85 0.18 -7.25
N THR A 119 21.13 -0.94 -6.58
CA THR A 119 22.22 -1.86 -6.94
C THR A 119 22.01 -2.46 -8.33
N LEU A 120 20.82 -3.03 -8.60
CA LEU A 120 20.52 -3.65 -9.89
C LEU A 120 20.51 -2.62 -11.03
N ALA A 121 20.00 -1.43 -10.77
CA ALA A 121 19.92 -0.36 -11.74
C ALA A 121 21.30 0.12 -12.19
N TRP A 122 22.23 0.29 -11.26
CA TRP A 122 23.61 0.65 -11.59
C TRP A 122 24.34 -0.49 -12.30
N LYS A 123 24.24 -1.74 -11.83
CA LYS A 123 24.86 -2.90 -12.50
C LYS A 123 24.35 -3.05 -13.94
N ALA A 124 23.04 -2.95 -14.17
CA ALA A 124 22.47 -3.04 -15.52
C ALA A 124 22.81 -1.80 -16.37
N GLY A 125 22.86 -0.62 -15.74
CA GLY A 125 23.31 0.62 -16.35
C GLY A 125 24.75 0.53 -16.85
N ASP A 126 25.66 -0.08 -16.10
CA ASP A 126 27.05 -0.25 -16.50
C ASP A 126 27.20 -1.24 -17.68
N LEU A 127 26.28 -2.21 -17.81
CA LEU A 127 26.14 -3.05 -19.01
C LEU A 127 25.52 -2.30 -20.21
N GLY A 128 24.99 -1.10 -19.96
CA GLY A 128 24.43 -0.18 -20.95
C GLY A 128 22.95 -0.38 -21.25
N PHE A 129 22.20 -1.06 -20.39
CA PHE A 129 20.74 -1.11 -20.49
C PHE A 129 20.15 0.29 -20.29
N ASP A 130 19.00 0.55 -20.93
CA ASP A 130 18.14 1.68 -20.54
C ASP A 130 17.27 1.23 -19.36
N VAL A 131 17.63 1.67 -18.16
CA VAL A 131 16.99 1.27 -16.91
C VAL A 131 15.99 2.32 -16.44
N PHE A 132 14.80 1.85 -16.06
CA PHE A 132 13.73 2.64 -15.49
C PHE A 132 13.37 2.11 -14.10
N MET A 133 13.72 2.88 -13.06
CA MET A 133 13.35 2.62 -11.68
C MET A 133 11.97 3.21 -11.44
N MET A 134 10.98 2.37 -11.21
CA MET A 134 9.60 2.80 -11.10
C MET A 134 9.18 2.94 -9.65
N THR A 135 9.24 4.18 -9.15
CA THR A 135 8.90 4.52 -7.78
C THR A 135 8.46 6.00 -7.68
N PRO A 136 7.49 6.35 -6.82
CA PRO A 136 7.18 7.74 -6.50
C PRO A 136 8.25 8.39 -5.62
N ASP A 137 9.14 7.61 -5.02
CA ASP A 137 10.13 8.10 -4.06
C ASP A 137 11.04 9.17 -4.71
N LYS A 138 11.41 10.16 -3.91
CA LYS A 138 12.29 11.26 -4.30
C LYS A 138 13.76 10.89 -4.05
N ASP A 139 14.04 9.94 -3.18
CA ASP A 139 15.39 9.57 -2.74
C ASP A 139 16.17 8.90 -3.87
N PHE A 140 15.47 8.20 -4.77
CA PHE A 140 16.00 7.65 -6.02
C PHE A 140 16.58 8.72 -6.95
N GLY A 141 16.32 10.00 -6.69
CA GLY A 141 17.01 11.11 -7.36
C GLY A 141 18.53 10.99 -7.30
N GLN A 142 19.07 10.37 -6.25
CA GLN A 142 20.52 10.15 -6.12
C GLN A 142 21.09 9.09 -7.09
N LEU A 143 20.24 8.24 -7.66
CA LEU A 143 20.65 7.08 -8.45
C LEU A 143 20.67 7.34 -9.96
N VAL A 144 20.14 8.48 -10.42
CA VAL A 144 20.00 8.74 -11.86
C VAL A 144 21.35 8.89 -12.56
N ARG A 145 21.43 8.32 -13.76
CA ARG A 145 22.58 8.40 -14.68
C ARG A 145 22.05 8.63 -16.10
N GLU A 146 22.92 8.71 -17.09
CA GLU A 146 22.52 8.90 -18.50
C GLU A 146 21.48 7.85 -18.96
N ASN A 147 21.69 6.59 -18.56
CA ASN A 147 20.83 5.45 -18.91
C ASN A 147 20.04 4.87 -17.72
N VAL A 148 20.09 5.49 -16.54
CA VAL A 148 19.32 5.08 -15.36
C VAL A 148 18.37 6.22 -14.98
N LYS A 149 17.06 6.00 -15.11
CA LYS A 149 16.04 7.05 -14.97
C LYS A 149 14.96 6.61 -13.99
N ILE A 150 14.30 7.57 -13.34
CA ILE A 150 13.10 7.29 -12.53
C ILE A 150 11.88 7.37 -13.46
N TYR A 151 10.95 6.43 -13.30
CA TYR A 151 9.68 6.40 -14.01
C TYR A 151 8.51 6.53 -13.03
N LYS A 152 7.69 7.57 -13.19
CA LYS A 152 6.47 7.78 -12.41
C LYS A 152 5.28 7.70 -13.36
N PRO A 153 4.44 6.65 -13.28
CA PRO A 153 3.29 6.58 -14.17
C PRO A 153 2.32 7.71 -13.87
N GLY A 154 1.69 8.25 -14.92
CA GLY A 154 0.82 9.41 -14.83
C GLY A 154 -0.36 9.23 -13.85
N ARG A 155 -0.92 10.33 -13.36
CA ARG A 155 -2.16 10.35 -12.55
C ARG A 155 -3.27 11.06 -13.30
N MET A 156 -4.50 10.54 -13.23
CA MET A 156 -5.74 11.23 -13.64
C MET A 156 -5.69 11.86 -15.06
N GLY A 157 -5.10 11.15 -16.02
CA GLY A 157 -4.99 11.62 -17.42
C GLY A 157 -3.76 12.47 -17.74
N ASN A 158 -2.91 12.78 -16.76
CA ASN A 158 -1.57 13.33 -17.03
C ASN A 158 -0.66 12.25 -17.62
N GLY A 159 0.29 12.67 -18.46
CA GLY A 159 1.30 11.79 -19.03
C GLY A 159 2.26 11.21 -17.99
N ASP A 160 3.00 10.19 -18.42
CA ASP A 160 4.05 9.56 -17.62
C ASP A 160 5.22 10.55 -17.41
N GLU A 161 5.77 10.60 -16.19
CA GLU A 161 6.90 11.46 -15.84
C GLU A 161 8.18 10.60 -15.79
N ILE A 162 9.17 10.99 -16.60
CA ILE A 162 10.50 10.35 -16.63
C ILE A 162 11.50 11.38 -16.12
N LEU A 163 12.23 11.02 -15.06
CA LEU A 163 13.25 11.88 -14.46
C LEU A 163 14.63 11.27 -14.72
N GLY A 164 15.40 11.91 -15.60
CA GLY A 164 16.82 11.63 -15.77
C GLY A 164 17.68 12.65 -15.03
N VAL A 165 18.97 12.70 -15.38
CA VAL A 165 19.94 13.63 -14.77
C VAL A 165 19.46 15.07 -14.90
N ALA A 166 19.08 15.53 -16.09
CA ALA A 166 18.70 16.93 -16.32
C ALA A 166 17.48 17.36 -15.48
N GLU A 167 16.47 16.50 -15.36
CA GLU A 167 15.27 16.76 -14.59
C GLU A 167 15.57 16.81 -13.07
N ILE A 168 16.41 15.90 -12.58
CA ILE A 168 16.85 15.87 -11.18
C ILE A 168 17.68 17.10 -10.83
N LEU A 169 18.69 17.44 -11.65
CA LEU A 169 19.51 18.64 -11.45
C LEU A 169 18.67 19.90 -11.38
N LYS A 170 17.68 20.03 -12.27
CA LYS A 170 16.74 21.16 -12.29
C LYS A 170 15.81 21.18 -11.08
N ARG A 171 15.23 20.03 -10.70
CA ARG A 171 14.27 19.92 -9.58
C ARG A 171 14.92 20.25 -8.23
N TRP A 172 16.15 19.81 -8.06
CA TRP A 172 16.90 19.99 -6.82
C TRP A 172 17.82 21.22 -6.84
N GLU A 173 17.96 21.85 -8.02
CA GLU A 173 18.83 23.00 -8.27
C GLU A 173 20.30 22.72 -7.90
N ILE A 174 20.79 21.56 -8.34
CA ILE A 174 22.12 20.99 -8.04
C ILE A 174 22.90 20.72 -9.34
N GLN A 175 24.18 20.34 -9.22
CA GLN A 175 25.07 20.06 -10.35
C GLN A 175 25.37 18.56 -10.53
N ASP A 176 25.23 17.77 -9.46
CA ASP A 176 25.43 16.32 -9.44
C ASP A 176 24.26 15.64 -8.71
N PRO A 177 23.65 14.57 -9.25
CA PRO A 177 22.60 13.81 -8.55
C PRO A 177 22.96 13.35 -7.13
N GLN A 178 24.23 13.07 -6.83
CA GLN A 178 24.66 12.67 -5.48
C GLN A 178 24.38 13.75 -4.43
N GLN A 179 24.29 15.02 -4.84
CA GLN A 179 23.97 16.13 -3.95
C GLN A 179 22.53 16.07 -3.41
N VAL A 180 21.66 15.22 -3.99
CA VAL A 180 20.34 14.91 -3.38
C VAL A 180 20.53 14.34 -1.96
N ILE A 181 21.55 13.49 -1.78
CA ILE A 181 21.87 12.86 -0.49
C ILE A 181 22.28 13.94 0.53
N ASP A 182 23.10 14.90 0.10
CA ASP A 182 23.52 16.02 0.96
C ASP A 182 22.33 16.91 1.36
N ILE A 183 21.42 17.18 0.42
CA ILE A 183 20.20 17.94 0.70
C ILE A 183 19.35 17.22 1.74
N LEU A 184 19.10 15.92 1.57
CA LEU A 184 18.30 15.11 2.49
C LEU A 184 19.01 14.93 3.84
N GLY A 185 20.34 14.87 3.88
CA GLY A 185 21.10 14.84 5.13
C GLY A 185 20.95 16.13 5.96
N LEU A 186 20.86 17.28 5.29
CA LEU A 186 20.68 18.59 5.93
C LEU A 186 19.21 18.88 6.27
N TRP A 187 18.31 18.57 5.34
CA TRP A 187 16.89 18.84 5.48
C TRP A 187 16.17 17.80 6.36
N GLY A 188 16.59 16.55 6.28
CA GLY A 188 15.87 15.41 6.80
C GLY A 188 14.72 14.98 5.89
N ASP A 189 13.93 14.03 6.40
CA ASP A 189 12.72 13.54 5.77
C ASP A 189 11.69 13.14 6.82
N ALA A 190 10.59 13.89 6.90
CA ALA A 190 9.50 13.58 7.81
C ALA A 190 8.80 12.26 7.46
N SER A 191 8.76 11.84 6.19
CA SER A 191 8.11 10.56 5.81
C SER A 191 8.81 9.36 6.45
N ASP A 192 10.14 9.44 6.55
CA ASP A 192 11.00 8.35 7.00
C ASP A 192 11.57 8.59 8.40
N ASN A 193 11.10 9.65 9.06
CA ASN A 193 11.58 10.13 10.35
C ASN A 193 13.12 10.37 10.37
N ILE A 194 13.65 10.86 9.26
CA ILE A 194 15.04 11.30 9.14
C ILE A 194 15.13 12.72 9.70
N PRO A 195 15.94 12.97 10.75
CA PRO A 195 15.81 14.19 11.55
C PRO A 195 16.38 15.45 10.89
N GLY A 196 17.40 15.34 10.04
CA GLY A 196 18.06 16.48 9.40
C GLY A 196 18.75 17.42 10.39
N VAL A 197 18.98 18.68 10.02
CA VAL A 197 19.48 19.74 10.90
C VAL A 197 18.33 20.67 11.29
N PRO A 198 18.06 20.89 12.58
CA PRO A 198 17.00 21.79 13.02
C PRO A 198 17.10 23.18 12.39
N GLY A 199 15.99 23.68 11.85
CA GLY A 199 15.94 24.99 11.19
C GLY A 199 16.47 25.01 9.75
N VAL A 200 16.90 23.87 9.20
CA VAL A 200 17.26 23.73 7.79
C VAL A 200 16.13 23.01 7.05
N GLY A 201 15.34 23.76 6.29
CA GLY A 201 14.35 23.19 5.37
C GLY A 201 14.91 22.98 3.96
N GLU A 202 14.13 22.35 3.08
CA GLU A 202 14.49 22.06 1.67
C GLU A 202 15.17 23.24 0.96
N LYS A 203 14.54 24.43 1.00
CA LYS A 203 15.06 25.63 0.33
C LYS A 203 16.42 26.08 0.88
N THR A 204 16.61 25.96 2.19
CA THR A 204 17.88 26.33 2.84
C THR A 204 18.95 25.31 2.50
N ALA A 205 18.64 24.01 2.53
CA ALA A 205 19.56 22.94 2.16
C ALA A 205 20.02 23.09 0.70
N LYS A 206 19.10 23.30 -0.25
CA LYS A 206 19.43 23.57 -1.67
C LYS A 206 20.40 24.74 -1.82
N LYS A 207 20.12 25.87 -1.18
CA LYS A 207 20.98 27.05 -1.23
C LYS A 207 22.39 26.78 -0.69
N LEU A 208 22.49 26.08 0.43
CA LEU A 208 23.80 25.75 1.02
C LEU A 208 24.61 24.83 0.09
N ILE A 209 23.95 23.85 -0.53
CA ILE A 209 24.61 22.93 -1.46
C ILE A 209 25.02 23.61 -2.77
N GLN A 210 24.24 24.57 -3.26
CA GLN A 210 24.65 25.42 -4.38
C GLN A 210 25.89 26.25 -4.07
N GLU A 211 26.00 26.76 -2.83
CA GLU A 211 27.10 27.64 -2.42
C GLU A 211 28.38 26.87 -2.09
N PHE A 212 28.26 25.73 -1.40
CA PHE A 212 29.40 25.00 -0.84
C PHE A 212 29.69 23.67 -1.55
N GLY A 213 28.77 23.14 -2.35
CA GLY A 213 28.94 21.90 -3.12
C GLY A 213 28.52 20.64 -2.37
N SER A 214 28.96 20.40 -1.15
CA SER A 214 28.60 19.17 -0.40
C SER A 214 28.34 19.44 1.07
N MET A 215 27.72 18.48 1.77
CA MET A 215 27.53 18.58 3.21
C MET A 215 28.87 18.68 3.95
N GLU A 216 29.88 17.93 3.53
CA GLU A 216 31.23 17.97 4.11
C GLU A 216 31.86 19.36 3.96
N ALA A 217 31.75 19.97 2.77
CA ALA A 217 32.28 21.30 2.52
C ALA A 217 31.57 22.37 3.38
N ILE A 218 30.26 22.23 3.62
CA ILE A 218 29.51 23.11 4.53
C ILE A 218 30.04 22.97 5.96
N LEU A 219 30.25 21.73 6.43
CA LEU A 219 30.72 21.45 7.78
C LEU A 219 32.13 22.02 8.01
N GLU A 220 33.04 21.85 7.04
CA GLU A 220 34.39 22.45 7.08
C GLU A 220 34.37 23.99 7.04
N ASN A 221 33.34 24.58 6.44
CA ASN A 221 33.18 26.03 6.30
C ASN A 221 32.09 26.62 7.21
N THR A 222 31.74 25.93 8.30
CA THR A 222 30.67 26.36 9.21
C THR A 222 30.89 27.79 9.74
N ASP A 223 32.15 28.25 9.81
CA ASP A 223 32.53 29.61 10.22
C ASP A 223 31.98 30.73 9.31
N LYS A 224 31.67 30.41 8.04
CA LYS A 224 31.11 31.37 7.07
C LYS A 224 29.59 31.53 7.21
N LEU A 225 28.92 30.60 7.90
CA LEU A 225 27.49 30.67 8.18
C LEU A 225 27.22 31.73 9.27
N LYS A 226 25.97 32.20 9.37
CA LYS A 226 25.60 33.29 10.29
C LYS A 226 24.45 32.91 11.22
N GLY A 227 24.49 33.42 12.44
CA GLY A 227 23.41 33.33 13.41
C GLY A 227 23.07 31.91 13.81
N LYS A 228 21.77 31.64 14.03
CA LYS A 228 21.27 30.33 14.51
C LYS A 228 21.59 29.16 13.57
N LEU A 229 21.76 29.42 12.27
CA LEU A 229 22.14 28.39 11.30
C LEU A 229 23.55 27.86 11.58
N GLN A 230 24.50 28.76 11.87
CA GLN A 230 25.87 28.37 12.22
C GLN A 230 25.91 27.56 13.52
N GLU A 231 25.19 28.01 14.53
CA GLU A 231 25.08 27.34 15.82
C GLU A 231 24.52 25.92 15.66
N ASN A 232 23.40 25.79 14.96
CA ASN A 232 22.76 24.48 14.71
C ASN A 232 23.67 23.57 13.89
N MET A 233 24.36 24.08 12.86
CA MET A 233 25.29 23.26 12.07
C MET A 233 26.44 22.71 12.92
N ARG A 234 26.90 23.43 13.95
CA ARG A 234 27.93 22.91 14.89
C ARG A 234 27.36 21.95 15.92
N LEU A 235 26.16 22.18 16.41
CA LEU A 235 25.54 21.35 17.44
C LEU A 235 25.05 20.00 16.88
N TYR A 236 24.54 19.99 15.64
CA TYR A 236 23.87 18.84 15.04
C TYR A 236 24.69 18.17 13.92
N VAL A 237 26.03 18.29 13.95
CA VAL A 237 26.93 17.68 12.94
C VAL A 237 26.70 16.18 12.82
N GLU A 238 26.70 15.47 13.94
CA GLU A 238 26.55 14.00 13.94
C GLU A 238 25.14 13.59 13.50
N GLN A 239 24.12 14.37 13.84
CA GLN A 239 22.75 14.15 13.36
C GLN A 239 22.64 14.34 11.84
N ALA A 240 23.31 15.35 11.28
CA ALA A 240 23.38 15.56 9.83
C ALA A 240 24.07 14.38 9.13
N LYS A 241 25.19 13.89 9.68
CA LYS A 241 25.90 12.70 9.16
C LYS A 241 25.03 11.44 9.21
N ILE A 242 24.33 11.20 10.32
CA ILE A 242 23.40 10.07 10.44
C ILE A 242 22.26 10.22 9.44
N SER A 243 21.69 11.42 9.30
CA SER A 243 20.61 11.70 8.34
C SER A 243 21.06 11.46 6.90
N LYS A 244 22.26 11.92 6.54
CA LYS A 244 22.88 11.66 5.24
C LYS A 244 23.03 10.16 4.99
N TRP A 245 23.52 9.41 5.98
CA TRP A 245 23.66 7.96 5.90
C TRP A 245 22.31 7.24 5.75
N LEU A 246 21.28 7.65 6.49
CA LEU A 246 19.93 7.09 6.38
C LEU A 246 19.32 7.32 4.99
N ALA A 247 19.48 8.52 4.44
CA ALA A 247 18.98 8.89 3.11
C ALA A 247 19.81 8.33 1.94
N THR A 248 20.99 7.75 2.21
CA THR A 248 21.83 7.14 1.17
C THR A 248 21.29 5.76 0.84
N ILE A 249 20.96 5.53 -0.43
CA ILE A 249 20.60 4.20 -0.94
C ILE A 249 21.89 3.39 -1.16
N ASP A 250 21.95 2.18 -0.59
CA ASP A 250 23.08 1.28 -0.77
C ASP A 250 23.04 0.65 -2.16
N THR A 251 24.11 0.86 -2.93
CA THR A 251 24.26 0.35 -4.30
C THR A 251 25.22 -0.85 -4.38
N GLN A 252 25.62 -1.38 -3.23
CA GLN A 252 26.54 -2.51 -3.09
C GLN A 252 25.90 -3.74 -2.46
N VAL A 253 24.57 -3.87 -2.55
CA VAL A 253 23.84 -5.05 -2.08
C VAL A 253 24.40 -6.31 -2.75
N PRO A 254 24.61 -7.43 -2.02
CA PRO A 254 25.14 -8.68 -2.56
C PRO A 254 24.12 -9.45 -3.41
N VAL A 255 23.29 -8.74 -4.18
CA VAL A 255 22.33 -9.30 -5.14
C VAL A 255 22.99 -9.51 -6.50
N GLU A 256 22.83 -10.70 -7.08
CA GLU A 256 23.34 -10.99 -8.42
C GLU A 256 22.40 -10.41 -9.49
N LEU A 257 22.98 -9.84 -10.56
CA LEU A 257 22.23 -9.37 -11.71
C LEU A 257 22.13 -10.51 -12.74
N ASP A 258 21.07 -11.30 -12.65
CA ASP A 258 20.73 -12.30 -13.66
C ASP A 258 19.91 -11.66 -14.79
N ILE A 259 20.60 -11.14 -15.81
CA ILE A 259 19.94 -10.53 -16.98
C ILE A 259 18.96 -11.49 -17.64
N LYS A 260 19.29 -12.77 -17.75
CA LYS A 260 18.44 -13.73 -18.45
C LYS A 260 17.15 -13.99 -17.67
N GLY A 261 17.25 -14.14 -16.34
CA GLY A 261 16.09 -14.28 -15.47
C GLY A 261 15.17 -13.06 -15.43
N LEU A 262 15.63 -11.91 -15.90
CA LEU A 262 14.84 -10.68 -16.01
C LEU A 262 14.13 -10.52 -17.36
N GLU A 263 14.42 -11.34 -18.38
CA GLU A 263 13.78 -11.26 -19.69
C GLU A 263 12.26 -11.42 -19.58
N LEU A 264 11.49 -10.60 -20.30
CA LEU A 264 10.04 -10.70 -20.28
C LEU A 264 9.57 -11.98 -20.97
N GLU A 265 8.96 -12.88 -20.21
CA GLU A 265 8.39 -14.13 -20.72
C GLU A 265 6.88 -14.01 -21.02
N PRO A 266 6.33 -14.90 -21.85
CA PRO A 266 4.88 -15.02 -22.02
C PRO A 266 4.18 -15.31 -20.70
N VAL A 267 2.96 -14.81 -20.51
CA VAL A 267 2.18 -15.01 -19.27
C VAL A 267 1.86 -16.49 -19.01
N ASN A 268 1.78 -16.85 -17.73
CA ASN A 268 1.29 -18.14 -17.28
C ASN A 268 -0.24 -18.11 -17.19
N GLU A 269 -0.91 -18.47 -18.30
CA GLU A 269 -2.37 -18.37 -18.39
C GLU A 269 -3.14 -19.15 -17.31
N PRO A 270 -2.77 -20.38 -16.93
CA PRO A 270 -3.44 -21.10 -15.85
C PRO A 270 -3.45 -20.35 -14.51
N VAL A 271 -2.28 -19.89 -14.05
CA VAL A 271 -2.14 -19.17 -12.78
C VAL A 271 -2.89 -17.85 -12.84
N LEU A 272 -2.75 -17.12 -13.95
CA LEU A 272 -3.40 -15.82 -14.10
C LEU A 272 -4.92 -15.93 -14.21
N ARG A 273 -5.44 -16.99 -14.84
CA ARG A 273 -6.87 -17.27 -14.91
C ARG A 273 -7.44 -17.55 -13.52
N GLU A 274 -6.80 -18.43 -12.76
CA GLU A 274 -7.22 -18.80 -11.40
C GLU A 274 -7.35 -17.55 -10.50
N VAL A 275 -6.29 -16.73 -10.44
CA VAL A 275 -6.30 -15.53 -9.60
C VAL A 275 -7.29 -14.46 -10.10
N PHE A 276 -7.49 -14.33 -11.42
CA PHE A 276 -8.47 -13.38 -11.96
C PHE A 276 -9.92 -13.83 -11.79
N GLU A 277 -10.20 -15.13 -11.78
CA GLU A 277 -11.52 -15.66 -11.48
C GLU A 277 -11.88 -15.41 -10.01
N GLU A 278 -10.95 -15.70 -9.09
CA GLU A 278 -11.13 -15.47 -7.65
C GLU A 278 -11.32 -13.98 -7.31
N LEU A 279 -10.62 -13.08 -8.01
CA LEU A 279 -10.77 -11.63 -7.86
C LEU A 279 -11.90 -11.03 -8.70
N GLU A 280 -12.65 -11.85 -9.45
CA GLU A 280 -13.73 -11.43 -10.35
C GLU A 280 -13.31 -10.43 -11.45
N PHE A 281 -12.05 -10.50 -11.88
CA PHE A 281 -11.42 -9.60 -12.85
C PHE A 281 -11.77 -9.94 -14.30
N ARG A 282 -13.06 -10.17 -14.60
CA ARG A 282 -13.56 -10.63 -15.92
C ARG A 282 -13.06 -9.79 -17.10
N THR A 283 -13.07 -8.47 -16.97
CA THR A 283 -12.61 -7.55 -18.04
C THR A 283 -11.09 -7.60 -18.23
N LEU A 284 -10.32 -7.72 -17.15
CA LEU A 284 -8.87 -7.85 -17.22
C LEU A 284 -8.48 -9.19 -17.81
N MET A 285 -9.17 -10.26 -17.40
CA MET A 285 -8.97 -11.61 -17.94
C MET A 285 -9.16 -11.63 -19.46
N ARG A 286 -10.27 -11.09 -19.97
CA ARG A 286 -10.48 -10.99 -21.42
C ARG A 286 -9.42 -10.16 -22.14
N ARG A 287 -8.94 -9.09 -21.50
CA ARG A 287 -7.92 -8.19 -22.07
C ARG A 287 -6.55 -8.86 -22.16
N VAL A 288 -6.19 -9.71 -21.20
CA VAL A 288 -4.86 -10.32 -21.11
C VAL A 288 -4.80 -11.70 -21.79
N LEU A 289 -5.79 -12.55 -21.56
CA LEU A 289 -5.84 -13.92 -22.08
C LEU A 289 -6.59 -14.04 -23.42
N GLY A 290 -7.22 -12.96 -23.89
CA GLY A 290 -8.12 -12.99 -25.04
C GLY A 290 -9.49 -13.61 -24.72
N GLU A 291 -10.41 -13.59 -25.68
CA GLU A 291 -11.65 -14.36 -25.58
C GLU A 291 -11.33 -15.83 -25.81
N SER A 292 -11.12 -16.59 -24.74
CA SER A 292 -11.39 -18.02 -24.79
C SER A 292 -12.92 -18.17 -24.90
N SER A 293 -13.44 -18.30 -26.11
CA SER A 293 -14.83 -18.63 -26.39
C SER A 293 -15.13 -20.03 -25.84
N SER A 294 -15.37 -20.13 -24.54
CA SER A 294 -15.99 -21.30 -23.93
C SER A 294 -17.51 -21.16 -24.11
N SER A 295 -17.96 -21.36 -25.33
CA SER A 295 -19.36 -21.67 -25.66
C SER A 295 -19.41 -22.98 -26.43
N ALA A 296 -18.99 -24.06 -25.78
CA ALA A 296 -19.28 -25.41 -26.24
C ALA A 296 -20.67 -25.84 -25.73
N THR A 297 -21.66 -25.60 -26.61
CA THR A 297 -22.79 -26.49 -26.93
C THR A 297 -23.90 -26.70 -25.90
N SER A 298 -25.02 -25.99 -26.12
CA SER A 298 -26.31 -26.63 -26.44
C SER A 298 -27.36 -25.60 -26.88
N ASN A 299 -27.62 -25.48 -28.18
CA ASN A 299 -28.99 -25.69 -28.66
C ASN A 299 -29.09 -25.79 -30.18
N SER A 300 -29.88 -26.79 -30.56
CA SER A 300 -30.27 -27.22 -31.88
C SER A 300 -31.27 -26.27 -32.57
N HIS A 301 -31.11 -26.15 -33.89
CA HIS A 301 -32.15 -26.02 -34.94
C HIS A 301 -33.26 -24.96 -34.75
N SER A 302 -33.28 -23.97 -35.65
CA SER A 302 -34.24 -23.99 -36.77
C SER A 302 -33.95 -22.87 -37.79
N THR A 303 -33.83 -23.28 -39.04
CA THR A 303 -33.87 -22.48 -40.27
C THR A 303 -35.28 -21.93 -40.50
N SER A 304 -35.39 -20.63 -40.80
CA SER A 304 -36.37 -20.14 -41.77
C SER A 304 -35.85 -18.91 -42.51
N SER A 305 -35.93 -19.02 -43.82
CA SER A 305 -35.56 -18.08 -44.87
C SER A 305 -36.57 -16.94 -45.01
N GLY A 306 -36.07 -15.73 -45.23
CA GLY A 306 -36.87 -14.59 -45.70
C GLY A 306 -35.99 -13.41 -46.09
N GLU A 307 -35.64 -13.31 -47.37
CA GLU A 307 -35.14 -12.09 -48.01
C GLU A 307 -36.25 -11.03 -48.08
N PHE A 308 -35.93 -9.74 -47.86
CA PHE A 308 -36.05 -8.68 -48.88
C PHE A 308 -35.60 -7.28 -48.37
N MET A 309 -34.79 -6.61 -49.21
CA MET A 309 -34.55 -5.16 -49.41
C MET A 309 -34.33 -4.25 -48.18
N GLY A 310 -33.25 -3.49 -48.02
CA GLY A 310 -32.37 -2.83 -49.00
C GLY A 310 -32.45 -1.31 -48.80
N VAL A 311 -31.53 -0.72 -48.03
CA VAL A 311 -31.21 0.72 -48.08
C VAL A 311 -29.72 0.90 -47.76
N GLU A 312 -28.99 1.45 -48.74
CA GLU A 312 -27.62 1.95 -48.60
C GLU A 312 -27.58 3.20 -47.70
N THR A 313 -26.61 3.29 -46.77
CA THR A 313 -25.83 4.51 -46.52
C THR A 313 -24.52 4.15 -45.79
N SER A 314 -23.39 4.67 -46.29
CA SER A 314 -22.02 4.55 -45.73
C SER A 314 -21.76 5.58 -44.60
N PRO A 315 -20.55 5.61 -44.02
CA PRO A 315 -20.07 4.90 -42.83
C PRO A 315 -20.13 5.77 -41.56
N ALA A 316 -20.63 5.22 -40.44
CA ALA A 316 -20.68 5.94 -39.17
C ALA A 316 -19.35 5.79 -38.39
N ALA A 317 -18.89 6.95 -37.93
CA ALA A 317 -17.69 7.19 -37.14
C ALA A 317 -17.49 6.24 -35.94
N ASN A 318 -16.23 5.86 -35.72
CA ASN A 318 -15.72 5.23 -34.50
C ASN A 318 -16.16 6.04 -33.25
N LEU A 319 -17.01 5.44 -32.41
CA LEU A 319 -17.25 5.93 -31.05
C LEU A 319 -16.10 5.45 -30.15
N GLY A 320 -15.31 6.39 -29.64
CA GLY A 320 -14.31 6.14 -28.61
C GLY A 320 -14.96 5.85 -27.25
N THR A 321 -14.33 4.97 -26.48
CA THR A 321 -14.62 4.70 -25.07
C THR A 321 -13.84 5.65 -24.16
N ASP A 322 -14.38 5.99 -22.98
CA ASP A 322 -13.64 6.75 -21.97
C ASP A 322 -12.56 5.90 -21.27
N LEU A 323 -11.80 6.52 -20.35
CA LEU A 323 -10.73 5.89 -19.55
C LEU A 323 -11.21 4.71 -18.68
N PHE A 324 -12.52 4.50 -18.56
CA PHE A 324 -13.15 3.42 -17.80
C PHE A 324 -13.96 2.46 -18.69
N GLY A 325 -13.81 2.56 -20.01
CA GLY A 325 -14.44 1.64 -20.97
C GLY A 325 -15.93 1.86 -21.19
N ASN A 326 -16.49 2.99 -20.75
CA ASN A 326 -17.89 3.30 -21.00
C ASN A 326 -18.06 3.90 -22.41
N PRO A 327 -19.13 3.54 -23.14
CA PRO A 327 -19.46 4.19 -24.40
C PRO A 327 -19.85 5.65 -24.14
N MET A 328 -19.12 6.60 -24.74
CA MET A 328 -19.44 8.02 -24.64
C MET A 328 -20.80 8.29 -25.27
N ARG A 329 -21.83 8.61 -24.46
CA ARG A 329 -23.09 9.18 -24.96
C ARG A 329 -22.96 10.70 -25.10
N PRO A 330 -23.46 11.31 -26.19
CA PRO A 330 -23.47 12.76 -26.32
C PRO A 330 -24.33 13.39 -25.22
N ALA A 331 -23.79 14.42 -24.56
CA ALA A 331 -24.44 15.13 -23.48
C ALA A 331 -25.69 15.87 -23.97
N ALA A 332 -26.83 15.65 -23.30
CA ALA A 332 -28.03 16.45 -23.48
C ALA A 332 -27.84 17.86 -22.88
N PRO A 333 -28.38 18.92 -23.51
CA PRO A 333 -28.15 20.29 -23.05
C PRO A 333 -28.82 20.57 -21.69
N LYS A 334 -28.06 21.23 -20.79
CA LYS A 334 -28.49 21.63 -19.45
C LYS A 334 -29.69 22.59 -19.51
N LYS A 335 -30.81 22.21 -18.89
CA LYS A 335 -31.87 23.15 -18.48
C LYS A 335 -31.50 23.75 -17.13
N VAL A 336 -31.42 25.08 -17.09
CA VAL A 336 -31.25 25.90 -15.89
C VAL A 336 -32.51 25.77 -15.02
N LYS A 337 -32.35 25.48 -13.73
CA LYS A 337 -33.43 25.55 -12.73
C LYS A 337 -33.39 26.89 -11.98
N PRO A 338 -34.54 27.50 -11.68
CA PRO A 338 -34.60 28.75 -10.93
C PRO A 338 -34.32 28.53 -9.44
N VAL A 339 -33.68 29.54 -8.85
CA VAL A 339 -33.50 29.72 -7.40
C VAL A 339 -34.87 30.00 -6.77
N ASN A 340 -35.19 29.34 -5.66
CA ASN A 340 -36.29 29.75 -4.79
C ASN A 340 -35.75 29.90 -3.35
N PRO A 341 -36.05 31.01 -2.65
CA PRO A 341 -35.51 31.31 -1.34
C PRO A 341 -36.44 30.70 -0.28
N ASN A 342 -35.99 29.64 0.37
CA ASN A 342 -36.40 29.31 1.74
C ASN A 342 -35.52 28.14 2.23
N GLN A 343 -34.46 28.54 2.90
CA GLN A 343 -33.62 27.71 3.75
C GLN A 343 -34.31 27.59 5.12
N THR A 344 -34.52 26.38 5.63
CA THR A 344 -34.64 26.08 7.08
C THR A 344 -34.53 24.56 7.35
N SER A 345 -33.61 24.21 8.30
CA SER A 345 -33.56 23.09 9.27
C SER A 345 -33.84 21.65 8.81
N LEU A 346 -33.00 20.62 8.99
CA LEU A 346 -32.23 20.09 10.13
C LEU A 346 -33.07 19.85 11.42
N PHE A 347 -33.42 18.57 11.65
CA PHE A 347 -34.17 17.91 12.75
C PHE A 347 -35.72 17.94 12.74
N GLY A 348 -36.35 16.75 12.83
CA GLY A 348 -37.74 16.58 13.30
C GLY A 348 -38.55 15.37 12.77
N THR A 349 -38.44 14.23 13.46
CA THR A 349 -39.48 13.22 13.81
C THR A 349 -40.42 12.53 12.80
N GLU A 350 -40.34 11.19 12.83
CA GLU A 350 -41.36 10.12 12.73
C GLU A 350 -42.70 10.36 12.00
N ALA A 351 -42.96 9.51 10.99
CA ALA A 351 -44.27 8.90 10.77
C ALA A 351 -44.16 7.61 9.94
N THR A 352 -44.75 6.55 10.50
CA THR A 352 -44.95 5.18 10.03
C THR A 352 -45.84 5.07 8.79
N LEU A 353 -45.56 4.11 7.91
CA LEU A 353 -46.51 3.55 6.92
C LEU A 353 -46.18 2.06 6.61
N PRO A 354 -47.17 1.25 6.17
CA PRO A 354 -47.38 -0.12 6.65
C PRO A 354 -46.89 -1.23 5.72
N LEU A 355 -46.81 -2.44 6.32
CA LEU A 355 -46.61 -3.75 5.71
C LEU A 355 -47.75 -4.12 4.75
N GLU A 356 -47.40 -4.62 3.56
CA GLU A 356 -48.24 -5.49 2.75
C GLU A 356 -47.42 -6.74 2.35
N GLU A 357 -47.99 -7.90 2.69
CA GLU A 357 -47.52 -9.25 2.39
C GLU A 357 -47.91 -9.64 0.96
N LEU A 358 -46.98 -10.27 0.23
CA LEU A 358 -47.27 -11.17 -0.89
C LEU A 358 -46.25 -12.33 -0.89
N ASP A 359 -46.69 -13.50 -0.40
CA ASP A 359 -46.18 -14.84 -0.75
C ASP A 359 -46.28 -15.06 -2.27
N GLY A 360 -45.48 -15.84 -2.99
CA GLY A 360 -44.38 -16.76 -2.71
C GLY A 360 -44.26 -17.72 -3.91
N ASP A 361 -43.07 -17.83 -4.51
CA ASP A 361 -42.50 -19.07 -5.11
C ASP A 361 -41.21 -18.76 -5.90
N SER A 362 -40.05 -18.96 -5.25
CA SER A 362 -38.82 -19.40 -5.93
C SER A 362 -37.88 -20.08 -4.94
N GLU A 363 -37.57 -21.34 -5.19
CA GLU A 363 -36.67 -22.18 -4.39
C GLU A 363 -35.23 -21.63 -4.38
N LEU A 364 -34.86 -21.04 -3.23
CA LEU A 364 -33.64 -21.24 -2.43
C LEU A 364 -32.26 -21.04 -3.08
N GLU A 365 -31.79 -19.78 -3.06
CA GLU A 365 -30.39 -19.47 -2.75
C GLU A 365 -30.33 -18.95 -1.30
N GLU A 366 -29.60 -19.65 -0.42
CA GLU A 366 -29.45 -19.27 0.98
C GLU A 366 -28.73 -17.92 1.12
N SER A 367 -29.47 -16.90 1.50
CA SER A 367 -28.89 -15.63 1.95
C SER A 367 -28.13 -15.86 3.25
N VAL A 368 -26.81 -15.61 3.24
CA VAL A 368 -26.01 -15.65 4.46
C VAL A 368 -26.39 -14.43 5.31
N ILE A 369 -27.29 -14.66 6.26
CA ILE A 369 -27.65 -13.67 7.28
C ILE A 369 -26.44 -13.52 8.21
N HIS A 370 -25.78 -12.36 8.15
CA HIS A 370 -24.71 -12.03 9.10
C HIS A 370 -25.31 -11.95 10.51
N LYS A 371 -24.93 -12.88 11.37
CA LYS A 371 -25.35 -12.91 12.77
C LYS A 371 -24.61 -11.82 13.55
N THR A 372 -25.34 -11.02 14.32
CA THR A 372 -24.76 -10.05 15.24
C THR A 372 -24.51 -10.69 16.61
N ILE A 373 -23.91 -9.96 17.56
CA ILE A 373 -23.81 -10.42 18.95
C ILE A 373 -25.19 -10.75 19.55
N ALA A 374 -26.27 -10.11 19.10
CA ALA A 374 -27.63 -10.44 19.53
C ALA A 374 -28.15 -11.77 18.97
N ASP A 375 -27.59 -12.24 17.85
CA ASP A 375 -28.05 -13.43 17.11
C ASP A 375 -27.13 -14.65 17.30
N VAL A 376 -25.95 -14.44 17.91
CA VAL A 376 -25.01 -15.50 18.27
C VAL A 376 -25.14 -15.77 19.76
N SER A 377 -25.50 -17.00 20.14
CA SER A 377 -25.53 -17.39 21.55
C SER A 377 -24.11 -17.32 22.14
N HIS A 378 -23.94 -16.53 23.19
CA HIS A 378 -22.67 -16.30 23.86
C HIS A 378 -22.88 -16.20 25.38
N SER A 379 -21.81 -16.41 26.15
CA SER A 379 -21.80 -16.28 27.62
C SER A 379 -20.63 -15.41 28.04
N TYR A 380 -20.88 -14.12 28.19
CA TYR A 380 -19.90 -13.16 28.69
C TYR A 380 -20.22 -12.78 30.13
N ARG A 381 -19.19 -12.79 30.97
CA ARG A 381 -19.27 -12.57 32.41
C ARG A 381 -18.29 -11.48 32.82
N ILE A 382 -18.61 -10.79 33.90
CA ILE A 382 -17.74 -9.74 34.44
C ILE A 382 -17.23 -10.22 35.80
N ALA A 383 -15.91 -10.17 35.98
CA ALA A 383 -15.26 -10.48 37.25
C ALA A 383 -14.94 -9.18 38.00
N ASN A 384 -15.93 -8.63 38.71
CA ASN A 384 -15.83 -7.37 39.46
C ASN A 384 -15.93 -7.54 40.98
N SER A 385 -15.89 -8.79 41.47
CA SER A 385 -15.90 -9.13 42.89
C SER A 385 -14.83 -10.17 43.20
N ILE A 386 -14.47 -10.31 44.48
CA ILE A 386 -13.48 -11.29 44.92
C ILE A 386 -13.90 -12.72 44.55
N GLU A 387 -15.19 -13.03 44.67
CA GLU A 387 -15.75 -14.34 44.35
C GLU A 387 -15.67 -14.63 42.85
N THR A 388 -16.04 -13.67 42.01
CA THR A 388 -16.02 -13.83 40.55
C THR A 388 -14.61 -13.87 39.97
N ILE A 389 -13.66 -13.14 40.58
CA ILE A 389 -12.23 -13.25 40.24
C ILE A 389 -11.68 -14.63 40.61
N ALA A 390 -12.05 -15.16 41.79
CA ALA A 390 -11.62 -16.50 42.20
C ALA A 390 -12.17 -17.60 41.28
N GLU A 391 -13.42 -17.47 40.83
CA GLU A 391 -14.02 -18.38 39.83
C GLU A 391 -13.26 -18.34 38.50
N LEU A 392 -12.93 -17.15 38.00
CA LEU A 392 -12.15 -16.98 36.78
C LEU A 392 -10.75 -17.61 36.91
N LEU A 393 -10.03 -17.34 38.00
CA LEU A 393 -8.69 -17.90 38.21
C LEU A 393 -8.72 -19.43 38.23
N LEU A 394 -9.73 -20.03 38.87
CA LEU A 394 -9.91 -21.49 38.87
C LEU A 394 -10.23 -22.04 37.47
N GLU A 395 -11.03 -21.31 36.68
CA GLU A 395 -11.34 -21.69 35.30
C GLU A 395 -10.08 -21.67 34.42
N LEU A 396 -9.28 -20.61 34.52
CA LEU A 396 -8.01 -20.46 33.79
C LEU A 396 -6.96 -21.49 34.23
N GLU A 397 -6.91 -21.82 35.52
CA GLU A 397 -5.98 -22.83 36.04
C GLU A 397 -6.34 -24.24 35.55
N ASN A 398 -7.61 -24.55 35.36
CA ASN A 398 -8.06 -25.84 34.85
C ASN A 398 -8.06 -25.94 33.31
N ALA A 399 -7.96 -24.81 32.61
CA ALA A 399 -7.88 -24.79 31.15
C ALA A 399 -6.52 -25.34 30.64
N GLU A 400 -6.54 -25.99 29.48
CA GLU A 400 -5.33 -26.42 28.77
C GLU A 400 -4.62 -25.23 28.11
N ALA A 401 -5.40 -24.30 27.55
CA ALA A 401 -4.95 -23.03 27.00
C ALA A 401 -6.07 -21.99 27.11
N PHE A 402 -5.71 -20.71 27.09
CA PHE A 402 -6.67 -19.60 27.08
C PHE A 402 -6.10 -18.44 26.28
N CYS A 403 -6.97 -17.60 25.71
CA CYS A 403 -6.57 -16.32 25.14
C CYS A 403 -6.87 -15.19 26.12
N PHE A 404 -6.06 -14.13 26.06
CA PHE A 404 -6.31 -12.92 26.81
C PHE A 404 -6.05 -11.68 25.96
N ASP A 405 -6.68 -10.58 26.33
CA ASP A 405 -6.50 -9.27 25.72
C ASP A 405 -6.55 -8.17 26.78
N THR A 406 -6.01 -7.00 26.49
CA THR A 406 -5.93 -5.86 27.41
C THR A 406 -6.60 -4.63 26.82
N GLU A 407 -7.45 -3.98 27.61
CA GLU A 407 -8.01 -2.68 27.25
C GLU A 407 -7.22 -1.58 27.93
N THR A 408 -6.79 -0.57 27.17
CA THR A 408 -5.94 0.52 27.66
C THR A 408 -6.52 1.89 27.33
N THR A 409 -6.11 2.92 28.08
CA THR A 409 -6.54 4.29 27.83
C THR A 409 -5.92 4.92 26.58
N ASP A 410 -4.84 4.34 26.07
CA ASP A 410 -4.04 4.85 24.95
C ASP A 410 -3.43 3.69 24.15
N VAL A 411 -3.09 3.96 22.89
CA VAL A 411 -2.38 3.04 21.98
C VAL A 411 -0.88 3.05 22.28
N GLU A 412 -0.35 4.15 22.82
CA GLU A 412 1.08 4.26 23.18
C GLU A 412 1.38 3.69 24.58
N SER A 413 2.14 2.59 24.64
CA SER A 413 2.36 1.82 25.86
C SER A 413 3.06 2.56 27.01
N LEU A 414 3.78 3.65 26.72
CA LEU A 414 4.46 4.48 27.74
C LEU A 414 3.51 5.42 28.48
N HIS A 415 2.36 5.73 27.88
CA HIS A 415 1.33 6.63 28.43
C HIS A 415 0.01 5.91 28.74
N ALA A 416 -0.14 4.67 28.28
CA ALA A 416 -1.33 3.87 28.49
C ALA A 416 -1.46 3.41 29.96
N SER A 417 -2.65 3.61 30.52
CA SER A 417 -3.08 2.97 31.77
C SER A 417 -3.99 1.80 31.46
N LEU A 418 -3.91 0.74 32.25
CA LEU A 418 -4.73 -0.46 32.07
C LEU A 418 -6.16 -0.21 32.55
N VAL A 419 -7.14 -0.48 31.69
CA VAL A 419 -8.58 -0.29 31.95
C VAL A 419 -9.26 -1.62 32.22
N GLY A 420 -8.81 -2.70 31.58
CA GLY A 420 -9.42 -4.01 31.76
C GLY A 420 -8.61 -5.15 31.17
N LEU A 421 -8.95 -6.36 31.58
CA LEU A 421 -8.44 -7.62 31.02
C LEU A 421 -9.60 -8.46 30.51
N SER A 422 -9.45 -9.02 29.32
CA SER A 422 -10.41 -9.96 28.74
C SER A 422 -9.78 -11.35 28.68
N PHE A 423 -10.52 -12.39 29.04
CA PHE A 423 -10.08 -13.79 28.99
C PHE A 423 -11.11 -14.67 28.31
N SER A 424 -10.67 -15.67 27.56
CA SER A 424 -11.55 -16.71 27.03
C SER A 424 -10.85 -18.08 26.96
N THR A 425 -11.57 -19.11 27.42
CA THR A 425 -11.13 -20.51 27.44
C THR A 425 -11.80 -21.33 26.33
N ALA A 426 -12.87 -20.83 25.73
CA ALA A 426 -13.63 -21.50 24.68
C ALA A 426 -14.37 -20.50 23.78
N SER A 427 -14.70 -20.92 22.55
CA SER A 427 -15.47 -20.08 21.62
C SER A 427 -16.81 -19.66 22.23
N PHE A 428 -17.17 -18.38 22.04
CA PHE A 428 -18.41 -17.76 22.53
C PHE A 428 -18.55 -17.66 24.06
N THR A 429 -17.50 -17.92 24.83
CA THR A 429 -17.43 -17.60 26.27
C THR A 429 -16.34 -16.58 26.53
N GLY A 430 -16.48 -15.80 27.59
CA GLY A 430 -15.48 -14.80 27.92
C GLY A 430 -15.72 -14.12 29.27
N TRP A 431 -14.63 -13.66 29.85
CA TRP A 431 -14.59 -12.91 31.09
C TRP A 431 -13.97 -11.55 30.87
N TYR A 432 -14.59 -10.51 31.42
CA TYR A 432 -14.02 -9.18 31.49
C TYR A 432 -13.72 -8.81 32.93
N VAL A 433 -12.48 -8.41 33.21
CA VAL A 433 -12.00 -7.97 34.52
C VAL A 433 -11.76 -6.47 34.45
N PRO A 434 -12.63 -5.63 35.02
CA PRO A 434 -12.38 -4.19 35.09
C PRO A 434 -11.22 -3.90 36.04
N VAL A 435 -10.31 -3.01 35.62
CA VAL A 435 -9.17 -2.56 36.41
C VAL A 435 -9.45 -1.15 36.93
N SER A 436 -9.23 -0.92 38.23
CA SER A 436 -9.41 0.38 38.86
C SER A 436 -8.40 1.40 38.32
N GLU A 437 -8.82 2.67 38.21
CA GLU A 437 -7.89 3.77 37.89
C GLU A 437 -6.90 4.04 39.06
N ASP A 438 -7.22 3.59 40.27
CA ASP A 438 -6.29 3.64 41.40
C ASP A 438 -5.17 2.62 41.22
N ARG A 439 -3.94 3.12 41.13
CA ARG A 439 -2.75 2.31 40.85
C ARG A 439 -2.47 1.24 41.92
N LEU A 440 -2.78 1.49 43.20
CA LEU A 440 -2.54 0.52 44.26
C LEU A 440 -3.55 -0.62 44.17
N GLU A 441 -4.81 -0.31 43.90
CA GLU A 441 -5.87 -1.31 43.70
C GLU A 441 -5.63 -2.13 42.43
N ALA A 442 -5.23 -1.47 41.33
CA ALA A 442 -4.86 -2.13 40.08
C ALA A 442 -3.70 -3.11 40.27
N MET A 443 -2.63 -2.70 40.98
CA MET A 443 -1.50 -3.59 41.25
C MET A 443 -1.89 -4.78 42.13
N ALA A 444 -2.75 -4.57 43.15
CA ALA A 444 -3.24 -5.65 44.01
C ALA A 444 -4.12 -6.66 43.26
N LEU A 445 -4.90 -6.20 42.27
CA LEU A 445 -5.67 -7.05 41.36
C LEU A 445 -4.75 -7.86 40.44
N LEU A 446 -3.79 -7.20 39.78
CA LEU A 446 -2.89 -7.83 38.81
C LEU A 446 -1.97 -8.88 39.44
N GLU A 447 -1.56 -8.70 40.70
CA GLU A 447 -0.75 -9.69 41.41
C GLU A 447 -1.46 -11.05 41.54
N GLN A 448 -2.81 -11.06 41.59
CA GLN A 448 -3.59 -12.30 41.63
C GLN A 448 -3.52 -13.09 40.31
N PHE A 449 -3.33 -12.40 39.18
CA PHE A 449 -3.21 -13.01 37.85
C PHE A 449 -1.78 -13.36 37.46
N ARG A 450 -0.78 -12.89 38.22
CA ARG A 450 0.64 -13.05 37.91
C ARG A 450 1.07 -14.50 37.69
N ALA A 451 0.57 -15.43 38.49
CA ALA A 451 0.90 -16.84 38.38
C ALA A 451 0.36 -17.48 37.09
N ILE A 452 -0.86 -17.08 36.69
CA ILE A 452 -1.52 -17.59 35.49
C ILE A 452 -0.91 -16.99 34.23
N LEU A 453 -0.69 -15.67 34.22
CA LEU A 453 -0.07 -14.96 33.09
C LEU A 453 1.43 -15.25 32.93
N GLY A 454 2.09 -15.81 33.95
CA GLY A 454 3.45 -16.32 33.87
C GLY A 454 3.56 -17.79 33.50
N SER A 455 2.43 -18.49 33.29
CA SER A 455 2.39 -19.91 32.98
C SER A 455 2.57 -20.17 31.47
N SER A 456 2.96 -21.38 31.09
CA SER A 456 3.08 -21.79 29.68
C SER A 456 1.74 -22.12 29.00
N LYS A 457 0.61 -21.71 29.59
CA LYS A 457 -0.75 -21.97 29.10
C LYS A 457 -1.29 -20.86 28.19
N LEU A 458 -0.51 -19.78 28.04
CA LEU A 458 -0.76 -18.63 27.19
C LEU A 458 -0.42 -18.88 25.73
#